data_AF-A0A1K1PPD4-F1
#
_entry.id   AF-A0A1K1PPD4-F1
#
_cell.length_a   1.000
_cell.length_b   1.000
_cell.length_c   1.000
_cell.angle_alpha   90.00
_cell.angle_beta   90.00
_cell.angle_gamma   90.00
#
_symmetry.space_group_name_H-M   'P 1'
#
loop_
_entity.id
_entity.type
_entity.pdbx_description
1 polymer ?
#
loop_
_entity_poly.entity_id
_entity_poly.type
_entity_poly.pdbx_seq_one_letter_code
_entity_poly.pdbx_strand_id
1 'polypeptide(L)'
;MMEHLLPVQIERLLQYGIGLFWTLTYILIIYKGYRDRTCGMPFFALCANISWEFLFTYLFSFGSLQFIVVLVWFVLDCIILFQFILYSKGDSTVSGRLYRMMLLPSIAFFFVLHIATAFEFNDDVGKYSAFGINLMMSLLFVRMFIKQGTDGQSIWIAYFKMVGTLSASILSYSLYPTSVLLAVLSISTFLLDVIYILLLKTYTVNVIHKKKSGLLSK
;
A
#
# COMPACT_ATOMS: atom_id res chain seq x y z
N MET A 1 -11.24 -28.49 2.56
CA MET A 1 -10.16 -28.59 1.56
C MET A 1 -10.14 -27.25 0.85
N MET A 2 -9.02 -26.52 0.83
CA MET A 2 -8.97 -25.27 0.03
C MET A 2 -9.19 -25.65 -1.43
N GLU A 3 -10.18 -25.03 -2.06
CA GLU A 3 -10.36 -25.18 -3.51
C GLU A 3 -9.25 -24.35 -4.16
N HIS A 4 -8.34 -25.01 -4.87
CA HIS A 4 -7.31 -24.36 -5.66
C HIS A 4 -7.77 -24.36 -7.10
N LEU A 5 -8.22 -23.20 -7.60
CA LEU A 5 -8.66 -23.08 -9.00
C LEU A 5 -7.48 -23.06 -9.99
N LEU A 6 -6.31 -22.63 -9.54
CA LEU A 6 -5.09 -22.57 -10.33
C LEU A 6 -4.11 -23.70 -9.98
N PRO A 7 -3.26 -24.11 -10.92
CA PRO A 7 -2.13 -24.98 -10.62
C PRO A 7 -1.23 -24.37 -9.54
N VAL A 8 -0.76 -25.21 -8.61
CA VAL A 8 0.11 -24.80 -7.48
C VAL A 8 1.34 -24.02 -7.93
N GLN A 9 1.89 -24.32 -9.11
CA GLN A 9 3.04 -23.60 -9.68
C GLN A 9 2.69 -22.14 -10.00
N ILE A 10 1.47 -21.89 -10.50
CA ILE A 10 0.98 -20.53 -10.79
C ILE A 10 0.73 -19.78 -9.49
N GLU A 11 0.13 -20.44 -8.49
CA GLU A 11 -0.09 -19.82 -7.17
C GLU A 11 1.23 -19.40 -6.51
N ARG A 12 2.26 -20.25 -6.58
CA ARG A 12 3.60 -19.90 -6.08
C ARG A 12 4.22 -18.74 -6.85
N LEU A 13 4.09 -18.72 -8.18
CA LEU A 13 4.56 -17.61 -8.99
C LEU A 13 3.89 -16.29 -8.58
N LEU A 14 2.57 -16.31 -8.37
CA LEU A 14 1.81 -15.16 -7.88
C LEU A 14 2.30 -14.73 -6.50
N GLN A 15 2.52 -15.68 -5.57
CA GLN A 15 3.05 -15.40 -4.24
C GLN A 15 4.42 -14.72 -4.28
N TYR A 16 5.34 -15.18 -5.13
CA TYR A 16 6.63 -14.51 -5.35
C TYR A 16 6.46 -13.13 -5.98
N GLY A 17 5.52 -12.99 -6.92
CA GLY A 17 5.16 -11.71 -7.52
C GLY A 17 4.71 -10.70 -6.47
N ILE A 18 3.80 -11.09 -5.58
CA ILE A 18 3.33 -10.25 -4.46
C ILE A 18 4.54 -9.74 -3.66
N GLY A 19 5.39 -10.66 -3.19
CA GLY A 19 6.58 -10.33 -2.41
C GLY A 19 7.51 -9.35 -3.13
N LEU A 20 7.83 -9.63 -4.40
CA LEU A 20 8.75 -8.83 -5.20
C LEU A 20 8.19 -7.42 -5.50
N PHE A 21 6.98 -7.35 -6.06
CA PHE A 21 6.41 -6.09 -6.55
C PHE A 21 6.06 -5.12 -5.41
N TRP A 22 5.59 -5.62 -4.26
CA TRP A 22 5.37 -4.77 -3.08
C TRP A 22 6.67 -4.33 -2.42
N THR A 23 7.69 -5.19 -2.37
CA THR A 23 9.02 -4.78 -1.89
C THR A 23 9.59 -3.65 -2.75
N LEU A 24 9.50 -3.77 -4.07
CA LEU A 24 9.91 -2.70 -4.99
C LEU A 24 9.07 -1.43 -4.82
N THR A 25 7.77 -1.57 -4.54
CA THR A 25 6.88 -0.45 -4.23
C THR A 25 7.37 0.31 -3.00
N TYR A 26 7.66 -0.38 -1.89
CA TYR A 26 8.20 0.24 -0.68
C TYR A 26 9.54 0.91 -0.92
N ILE A 27 10.48 0.24 -1.62
CA ILE A 27 11.78 0.82 -1.96
C ILE A 27 11.61 2.12 -2.76
N LEU A 28 10.72 2.14 -3.75
CA LEU A 28 10.45 3.32 -4.55
C LEU A 28 9.78 4.44 -3.74
N ILE A 29 8.85 4.11 -2.83
CA ILE A 29 8.25 5.05 -1.87
C ILE A 29 9.34 5.69 -1.01
N ILE A 30 10.23 4.89 -0.44
CA ILE A 30 11.34 5.37 0.39
C ILE A 30 12.26 6.27 -0.43
N TYR A 31 12.71 5.81 -1.60
CA TYR A 31 13.58 6.58 -2.48
C TYR A 31 12.97 7.94 -2.84
N LYS A 32 11.69 7.93 -3.26
CA LYS A 32 10.98 9.15 -3.66
C LYS A 32 10.74 10.06 -2.47
N GLY A 33 10.43 9.51 -1.29
CA GLY A 33 10.24 10.26 -0.06
C GLY A 33 11.49 11.04 0.38
N TYR A 34 12.67 10.41 0.34
CA TYR A 34 13.93 11.11 0.61
C TYR A 34 14.24 12.18 -0.44
N ARG A 35 14.04 11.85 -1.72
CA ARG A 35 14.29 12.76 -2.85
C ARG A 35 13.44 14.03 -2.77
N ASP A 36 12.16 13.88 -2.44
CA ASP A 36 11.20 14.97 -2.40
C ASP A 36 11.07 15.61 -1.00
N ARG A 37 11.77 15.06 0.01
CA ARG A 37 11.68 15.47 1.42
C ARG A 37 10.25 15.46 1.95
N THR A 38 9.53 14.38 1.65
CA THR A 38 8.16 14.11 2.11
C THR A 38 7.98 12.64 2.46
N CYS A 39 6.87 12.28 3.11
CA CYS A 39 6.51 10.89 3.31
C CYS A 39 5.74 10.38 2.09
N GLY A 40 6.30 9.40 1.38
CA GLY A 40 5.70 8.86 0.15
C GLY A 40 4.48 7.95 0.36
N MET A 41 4.22 7.55 1.61
CA MET A 41 3.04 6.76 1.99
C MET A 41 2.03 7.63 2.75
N PRO A 42 0.72 7.51 2.45
CA PRO A 42 -0.33 8.17 3.22
C PRO A 42 -0.35 7.73 4.69
N PHE A 43 -0.58 8.68 5.60
CA PHE A 43 -0.50 8.49 7.06
C PHE A 43 -1.26 7.27 7.61
N PHE A 44 -2.56 7.15 7.29
CA PHE A 44 -3.36 6.04 7.81
C PHE A 44 -3.03 4.70 7.15
N ALA A 45 -2.54 4.70 5.91
CA ALA A 45 -2.05 3.48 5.26
C ALA A 45 -0.79 2.98 5.98
N LEU A 46 0.15 3.87 6.29
CA LEU A 46 1.36 3.54 7.06
C LEU A 46 1.01 2.98 8.45
N CYS A 47 0.09 3.63 9.18
CA CYS A 47 -0.31 3.16 10.50
C CYS A 47 -0.97 1.77 10.43
N ALA A 48 -1.78 1.53 9.40
CA ALA A 48 -2.45 0.25 9.23
C ALA A 48 -1.48 -0.87 8.82
N ASN A 49 -0.56 -0.60 7.87
CA ASN A 49 0.43 -1.56 7.42
C ASN A 49 1.37 -1.97 8.55
N ILE A 50 2.03 -1.03 9.21
CA ILE A 50 3.03 -1.36 10.22
C ILE A 50 2.40 -2.16 11.37
N SER A 51 1.17 -1.84 11.75
CA SER A 51 0.40 -2.61 12.75
C SER A 51 0.06 -4.01 12.26
N TRP A 52 -0.32 -4.17 11.00
CA TRP A 52 -0.62 -5.46 10.39
C TRP A 52 0.64 -6.33 10.31
N GLU A 53 1.72 -5.78 9.75
CA GLU A 53 2.98 -6.50 9.56
C GLU A 53 3.59 -6.89 10.91
N PHE A 54 3.51 -6.03 11.94
CA PHE A 54 3.91 -6.39 13.29
C PHE A 54 3.05 -7.53 13.87
N LEU A 55 1.71 -7.38 13.83
CA LEU A 55 0.77 -8.37 14.35
C LEU A 55 1.03 -9.75 13.74
N PHE A 56 1.09 -9.81 12.41
CA PHE A 56 1.18 -11.08 11.72
C PHE A 56 2.61 -11.64 11.62
N THR A 57 3.65 -10.85 11.87
CA THR A 57 5.03 -11.36 12.01
C THR A 57 5.25 -12.02 13.38
N TYR A 58 4.73 -11.43 14.46
CA TYR A 58 5.10 -11.82 15.82
C TYR A 58 4.02 -12.57 16.60
N LEU A 59 2.74 -12.37 16.29
CA LEU A 59 1.63 -12.93 17.06
C LEU A 59 0.89 -14.06 16.33
N PHE A 60 1.02 -14.13 15.00
CA PHE A 60 0.44 -15.20 14.18
C PHE A 60 1.54 -15.99 13.46
N SER A 61 1.33 -17.30 13.29
CA SER A 61 2.32 -18.20 12.68
C SER A 61 2.10 -18.30 11.17
N PHE A 62 2.95 -17.64 10.38
CA PHE A 62 3.01 -17.86 8.94
C PHE A 62 3.86 -19.09 8.55
N GLY A 63 3.65 -19.56 7.32
CA GLY A 63 4.65 -20.40 6.65
C GLY A 63 5.96 -19.63 6.43
N SER A 64 7.08 -20.36 6.37
CA SER A 64 8.44 -19.79 6.39
C SER A 64 8.71 -18.70 5.34
N LEU A 65 8.18 -18.83 4.12
CA LEU A 65 8.34 -17.82 3.06
C LEU A 65 7.57 -16.52 3.35
N GLN A 66 6.31 -16.64 3.76
CA GLN A 66 5.46 -15.48 4.02
C GLN A 66 5.97 -14.69 5.23
N PHE A 67 6.47 -15.38 6.25
CA PHE A 67 7.15 -14.75 7.38
C PHE A 67 8.31 -13.85 6.94
N ILE A 68 9.21 -14.35 6.07
CA ILE A 68 10.37 -13.57 5.61
C ILE A 68 9.92 -12.33 4.84
N VAL A 69 8.93 -12.47 3.95
CA VAL A 69 8.42 -11.35 3.14
C VAL A 69 7.79 -10.28 4.03
N VAL A 70 6.93 -10.67 4.98
CA VAL A 70 6.27 -9.72 5.89
C VAL A 70 7.28 -9.06 6.83
N LEU A 71 8.31 -9.79 7.28
CA LEU A 71 9.40 -9.22 8.08
C LEU A 71 10.19 -8.16 7.29
N VAL A 72 10.49 -8.42 6.01
CA VAL A 72 11.15 -7.45 5.13
C VAL A 72 10.27 -6.21 4.99
N TRP A 73 8.98 -6.38 4.76
CA TRP A 73 8.03 -5.27 4.67
C TRP A 73 7.97 -4.46 5.96
N PHE A 74 7.93 -5.12 7.12
CA PHE A 74 7.92 -4.46 8.42
C PHE A 74 9.14 -3.55 8.62
N VAL A 75 10.33 -4.04 8.23
CA VAL A 75 11.56 -3.25 8.28
C VAL A 75 11.49 -2.03 7.35
N LEU A 76 10.94 -2.20 6.14
CA LEU A 76 10.75 -1.09 5.20
C LEU A 76 9.74 -0.07 5.73
N ASP A 77 8.66 -0.52 6.36
CA ASP A 77 7.67 0.34 7.01
C ASP A 77 8.26 1.11 8.19
N CYS A 78 9.19 0.54 8.97
CA CYS A 78 9.95 1.29 9.96
C CYS A 78 10.75 2.45 9.32
N ILE A 79 11.30 2.26 8.13
CA ILE A 79 12.01 3.32 7.39
C ILE A 79 11.02 4.40 6.92
N ILE A 80 9.86 4.00 6.39
CA ILE A 80 8.81 4.95 5.97
C ILE A 80 8.25 5.72 7.18
N LEU A 81 8.09 5.06 8.32
CA LEU A 81 7.71 5.69 9.59
C LEU A 81 8.73 6.74 10.03
N PHE A 82 10.02 6.42 9.91
CA PHE A 82 11.07 7.39 10.16
C PHE A 82 10.98 8.60 9.20
N GLN A 83 10.74 8.37 7.90
CA GLN A 83 10.50 9.45 6.93
C GLN A 83 9.29 10.30 7.30
N PHE A 84 8.20 9.68 7.78
CA PHE A 84 7.03 10.40 8.26
C PHE A 84 7.40 11.32 9.42
N ILE A 85 8.11 10.83 10.44
CA ILE A 85 8.50 11.65 11.59
C ILE A 85 9.41 12.80 11.15
N LEU A 86 10.37 12.52 10.26
CA LEU A 86 11.34 13.48 9.76
C LEU A 86 10.70 14.58 8.88
N TYR A 87 9.74 14.22 8.03
CA TYR A 87 9.18 15.12 7.02
C TYR A 87 7.73 15.57 7.28
N SER A 88 7.09 15.13 8.37
CA SER A 88 5.75 15.57 8.74
C SER A 88 5.75 17.05 9.15
N LYS A 89 5.55 17.92 8.15
CA LYS A 89 5.39 19.36 8.31
C LYS A 89 3.95 19.74 8.67
N GLY A 90 3.01 18.80 8.56
CA GLY A 90 1.58 19.07 8.62
C GLY A 90 1.07 19.70 7.34
N ASP A 91 -0.22 19.94 7.31
CA ASP A 91 -0.95 20.54 6.20
C ASP A 91 -1.62 21.84 6.65
N SER A 92 -2.25 22.56 5.70
CA SER A 92 -2.96 23.81 5.97
C SER A 92 -4.03 23.70 7.06
N THR A 93 -4.54 22.51 7.32
CA THR A 93 -5.58 22.24 8.32
C THR A 93 -5.05 21.63 9.61
N VAL A 94 -3.90 20.94 9.59
CA VAL A 94 -3.40 20.14 10.72
C VAL A 94 -1.90 20.31 10.86
N SER A 95 -1.44 20.83 12.00
CA SER A 95 -0.01 21.01 12.25
C SER A 95 0.75 19.67 12.27
N GLY A 96 2.03 19.68 11.87
CA GLY A 96 2.88 18.49 11.90
C GLY A 96 3.04 17.90 13.32
N ARG A 97 2.91 18.74 14.36
CA ARG A 97 2.89 18.28 15.75
C ARG A 97 1.68 17.38 16.02
N LEU A 98 0.49 17.78 15.55
CA LEU A 98 -0.73 16.99 15.76
C LEU A 98 -0.65 15.65 15.01
N TYR A 99 -0.11 15.64 13.79
CA TYR A 99 0.16 14.40 13.05
C TYR A 99 1.06 13.42 13.83
N ARG A 100 2.13 13.91 14.46
CA ARG A 100 2.99 13.08 15.31
C ARG A 100 2.29 12.60 16.57
N MET A 101 1.42 13.42 17.17
CA MET A 101 0.62 13.01 18.34
C MET A 101 -0.44 11.96 18.00
N MET A 102 -1.00 12.03 16.79
CA MET A 102 -1.99 11.05 16.31
C MET A 102 -1.36 9.73 15.90
N LEU A 103 -0.05 9.66 15.73
CA LEU A 103 0.65 8.47 15.21
C LEU A 103 0.42 7.23 16.08
N LEU A 104 0.79 7.30 17.36
CA LEU A 104 0.67 6.16 18.27
C LEU A 104 -0.79 5.73 18.50
N PRO A 105 -1.75 6.64 18.73
CA PRO A 105 -3.17 6.28 18.79
C PRO A 105 -3.68 5.61 17.50
N SER A 106 -3.23 6.06 16.32
CA SER A 106 -3.65 5.47 15.03
C SER A 106 -3.09 4.06 14.85
N ILE A 107 -1.80 3.85 15.17
CA ILE A 107 -1.16 2.53 15.14
C ILE A 107 -1.90 1.58 16.10
N ALA A 108 -2.15 2.01 17.34
CA ALA A 108 -2.87 1.22 18.34
C ALA A 108 -4.29 0.88 17.89
N PHE A 109 -5.01 1.85 17.31
CA PHE A 109 -6.34 1.63 16.75
C PHE A 109 -6.33 0.57 15.65
N PHE A 110 -5.43 0.68 14.66
CA PHE A 110 -5.34 -0.31 13.60
C PHE A 110 -4.90 -1.69 14.11
N PHE A 111 -4.01 -1.75 15.09
CA PHE A 111 -3.60 -3.00 15.71
C PHE A 111 -4.80 -3.74 16.34
N VAL A 112 -5.62 -3.04 17.12
CA VAL A 112 -6.86 -3.60 17.70
C VAL A 112 -7.87 -3.96 16.61
N LEU A 113 -8.01 -3.12 15.58
CA LEU A 113 -8.92 -3.39 14.47
C LEU A 113 -8.54 -4.66 13.70
N HIS A 114 -7.24 -4.90 13.49
CA HIS A 114 -6.76 -6.11 12.82
C HIS A 114 -7.04 -7.35 13.64
N ILE A 115 -6.83 -7.29 14.96
CA ILE A 115 -7.18 -8.37 15.88
C ILE A 115 -8.68 -8.66 15.83
N ALA A 116 -9.51 -7.63 15.97
CA ALA A 116 -10.97 -7.77 15.92
C ALA A 116 -11.45 -8.38 14.59
N THR A 117 -10.85 -7.94 13.48
CA THR A 117 -11.14 -8.48 12.14
C THR A 117 -10.74 -9.95 12.02
N ALA A 118 -9.56 -10.32 12.53
CA ALA A 118 -9.10 -11.71 12.51
C ALA A 118 -10.05 -12.62 13.29
N PHE A 119 -10.53 -12.19 14.47
CA PHE A 119 -11.50 -12.94 15.27
C PHE A 119 -12.87 -13.03 14.60
N GLU A 120 -13.43 -11.91 14.13
CA GLU A 120 -14.78 -11.87 13.54
C GLU A 120 -14.87 -12.76 12.29
N PHE A 121 -13.84 -12.71 11.43
CA PHE A 121 -13.84 -13.46 10.17
C PHE A 121 -13.18 -14.85 10.28
N ASN A 122 -12.73 -15.26 11.47
CA ASN A 122 -11.92 -16.47 11.67
C ASN A 122 -10.75 -16.54 10.66
N ASP A 123 -9.99 -15.45 10.59
CA ASP A 123 -8.97 -15.18 9.58
C ASP A 123 -7.57 -15.11 10.18
N ASP A 124 -7.04 -16.28 10.52
CA ASP A 124 -5.73 -16.44 11.16
C ASP A 124 -4.55 -15.99 10.28
N VAL A 125 -4.78 -15.82 8.98
CA VAL A 125 -3.76 -15.37 8.01
C VAL A 125 -3.88 -13.88 7.65
N GLY A 126 -4.89 -13.19 8.18
CA GLY A 126 -5.05 -11.74 8.01
C GLY A 126 -5.39 -11.28 6.59
N LYS A 127 -5.98 -12.13 5.75
CA LYS A 127 -6.29 -11.79 4.36
C LYS A 127 -7.33 -10.67 4.27
N TYR A 128 -8.39 -10.68 5.07
CA TYR A 128 -9.47 -9.68 4.98
C TYR A 128 -8.97 -8.31 5.40
N SER A 129 -8.19 -8.24 6.48
CA SER A 129 -7.54 -7.00 6.89
C SER A 129 -6.52 -6.53 5.85
N ALA A 130 -5.68 -7.41 5.29
CA ALA A 130 -4.72 -7.04 4.25
C ALA A 130 -5.38 -6.46 2.99
N PHE A 131 -6.47 -7.06 2.51
CA PHE A 131 -7.23 -6.53 1.37
C PHE A 131 -7.97 -5.22 1.73
N GLY A 132 -8.48 -5.09 2.95
CA GLY A 132 -9.09 -3.85 3.43
C GLY A 132 -8.09 -2.68 3.49
N ILE A 133 -6.89 -2.93 4.01
CA ILE A 133 -5.80 -1.94 4.02
C ILE A 133 -5.41 -1.56 2.61
N ASN A 134 -5.30 -2.53 1.69
CA ASN A 134 -4.97 -2.26 0.29
C ASN A 134 -5.98 -1.33 -0.40
N LEU A 135 -7.28 -1.57 -0.20
CA LEU A 135 -8.33 -0.70 -0.72
C LEU A 135 -8.20 0.73 -0.15
N MET A 136 -8.09 0.83 1.17
CA MET A 136 -7.91 2.11 1.86
C MET A 136 -6.65 2.84 1.34
N MET A 137 -5.55 2.12 1.19
CA MET A 137 -4.29 2.63 0.71
C MET A 137 -4.43 3.19 -0.71
N SER A 138 -5.03 2.45 -1.65
CA SER A 138 -5.27 2.95 -3.01
C SER A 138 -6.07 4.24 -3.03
N LEU A 139 -7.14 4.33 -2.22
CA LEU A 139 -7.93 5.55 -2.10
C LEU A 139 -7.08 6.72 -1.56
N LEU A 140 -6.25 6.44 -0.54
CA LEU A 140 -5.41 7.46 0.08
C LEU A 140 -4.28 7.94 -0.83
N PHE A 141 -3.72 7.09 -1.70
CA PHE A 141 -2.76 7.52 -2.72
C PHE A 141 -3.41 8.47 -3.74
N VAL A 142 -4.63 8.17 -4.20
CA VAL A 142 -5.39 9.10 -5.06
C VAL A 142 -5.60 10.45 -4.37
N ARG A 143 -6.03 10.43 -3.10
CA ARG A 143 -6.23 11.66 -2.31
C ARG A 143 -4.92 12.43 -2.12
N MET A 144 -3.82 11.74 -1.84
CA MET A 144 -2.50 12.34 -1.69
C MET A 144 -2.08 13.01 -3.00
N PHE A 145 -2.25 12.34 -4.14
CA PHE A 145 -1.99 12.94 -5.45
C PHE A 145 -2.79 14.22 -5.70
N ILE A 146 -4.10 14.22 -5.41
CA ILE A 146 -4.93 15.42 -5.58
C ILE A 146 -4.43 16.58 -4.71
N LYS A 147 -3.93 16.27 -3.51
CA LYS A 147 -3.50 17.27 -2.54
C LYS A 147 -2.13 17.89 -2.86
N GLN A 148 -1.14 17.08 -3.21
CA GLN A 148 0.26 17.50 -3.31
C GLN A 148 0.93 17.11 -4.63
N GLY A 149 0.16 16.65 -5.63
CA GLY A 149 0.68 16.27 -6.93
C GLY A 149 1.61 15.06 -6.85
N THR A 150 2.79 15.17 -7.46
CA THR A 150 3.77 14.08 -7.56
C THR A 150 4.75 14.00 -6.39
N ASP A 151 4.63 14.87 -5.38
CA ASP A 151 5.55 14.87 -4.24
C ASP A 151 5.36 13.59 -3.42
N GLY A 152 6.45 12.81 -3.29
CA GLY A 152 6.43 11.49 -2.66
C GLY A 152 5.84 10.38 -3.52
N GLN A 153 5.44 10.69 -4.76
CA GLN A 153 4.71 9.80 -5.64
C GLN A 153 5.40 9.64 -7.01
N SER A 154 5.19 8.50 -7.66
CA SER A 154 5.73 8.28 -9.00
C SER A 154 4.90 7.27 -9.77
N ILE A 155 4.96 7.35 -11.10
CA ILE A 155 4.29 6.39 -11.98
C ILE A 155 4.79 4.96 -11.75
N TRP A 156 6.06 4.79 -11.40
CA TRP A 156 6.63 3.48 -11.09
C TRP A 156 6.06 2.91 -9.80
N ILE A 157 5.94 3.70 -8.73
CA ILE A 157 5.24 3.27 -7.50
C ILE A 157 3.84 2.74 -7.85
N ALA A 158 3.10 3.47 -8.69
CA ALA A 158 1.76 3.08 -9.09
C ALA A 158 1.72 1.75 -9.87
N TYR A 159 2.63 1.55 -10.84
CA TYR A 159 2.70 0.30 -11.59
C TYR A 159 3.11 -0.91 -10.73
N PHE A 160 4.19 -0.78 -9.96
CA PHE A 160 4.67 -1.89 -9.11
C PHE A 160 3.62 -2.26 -8.06
N LYS A 161 2.96 -1.26 -7.45
CA LYS A 161 1.85 -1.48 -6.52
C LYS A 161 0.71 -2.25 -7.19
N MET A 162 0.24 -1.78 -8.34
CA MET A 162 -0.89 -2.41 -9.04
C MET A 162 -0.57 -3.85 -9.43
N VAL A 163 0.64 -4.14 -9.93
CA VAL A 163 1.04 -5.50 -10.31
C VAL A 163 1.14 -6.43 -9.09
N GLY A 164 1.68 -5.94 -7.97
CA GLY A 164 1.71 -6.66 -6.71
C GLY A 164 0.30 -6.97 -6.20
N THR A 165 -0.59 -5.99 -6.20
CA THR A 165 -1.99 -6.16 -5.80
C THR A 165 -2.75 -7.08 -6.74
N LEU A 166 -2.55 -6.97 -8.06
CA LEU A 166 -3.20 -7.85 -9.03
C LEU A 166 -2.78 -9.31 -8.82
N SER A 167 -1.49 -9.54 -8.51
CA SER A 167 -0.98 -10.87 -8.16
C SER A 167 -1.68 -11.41 -6.91
N ALA A 168 -1.85 -10.56 -5.88
CA ALA A 168 -2.58 -10.90 -4.66
C ALA A 168 -4.06 -11.21 -4.93
N SER A 169 -4.73 -10.40 -5.74
CA SER A 169 -6.14 -10.56 -6.10
C SER A 169 -6.39 -11.87 -6.86
N ILE A 170 -5.53 -12.21 -7.83
CA ILE A 170 -5.65 -13.46 -8.59
C ILE A 170 -5.40 -14.67 -7.68
N LEU A 171 -4.37 -14.62 -6.83
CA LEU A 171 -4.10 -15.68 -5.86
C LEU A 171 -5.26 -15.84 -4.87
N SER A 172 -5.80 -14.74 -4.35
CA SER A 172 -6.93 -14.72 -3.44
C SER A 172 -8.18 -15.32 -4.08
N TYR A 173 -8.46 -14.99 -5.34
CA TYR A 173 -9.58 -15.59 -6.08
C TYR A 173 -9.38 -17.10 -6.30
N SER A 174 -8.14 -17.55 -6.54
CA SER A 174 -7.83 -18.98 -6.66
C SER A 174 -8.14 -19.76 -5.38
N LEU A 175 -7.78 -19.19 -4.23
CA LEU A 175 -7.88 -19.84 -2.91
C LEU A 175 -9.26 -19.66 -2.24
N TYR A 176 -9.96 -18.57 -2.56
CA TYR A 176 -11.22 -18.18 -1.92
C TYR A 176 -12.27 -17.72 -2.96
N PRO A 177 -12.61 -18.56 -3.96
CA PRO A 177 -13.44 -18.16 -5.09
C PRO A 177 -14.87 -17.74 -4.70
N THR A 178 -15.36 -18.23 -3.56
CA THR A 178 -16.70 -17.94 -3.04
C THR A 178 -16.76 -16.67 -2.20
N SER A 179 -15.61 -16.06 -1.86
CA SER A 179 -15.58 -14.86 -1.01
C SER A 179 -15.93 -13.60 -1.80
N VAL A 180 -17.20 -13.22 -1.74
CA VAL A 180 -17.71 -11.99 -2.37
C VAL A 180 -16.98 -10.75 -1.86
N LEU A 181 -16.68 -10.69 -0.56
CA LEU A 181 -15.98 -9.55 0.04
C LEU A 181 -14.57 -9.40 -0.54
N LEU A 182 -13.78 -10.48 -0.64
CA LEU A 182 -12.44 -10.42 -1.23
C LEU A 182 -12.50 -10.02 -2.72
N ALA A 183 -13.50 -10.50 -3.47
CA ALA A 183 -13.71 -10.10 -4.86
C ALA A 183 -14.00 -8.60 -4.99
N VAL A 184 -14.91 -8.06 -4.15
CA VAL A 184 -15.24 -6.63 -4.13
C VAL A 184 -14.02 -5.79 -3.77
N LEU A 185 -13.30 -6.14 -2.69
CA LEU A 185 -12.09 -5.45 -2.28
C LEU A 185 -11.03 -5.45 -3.39
N SER A 186 -10.83 -6.59 -4.06
CA SER A 186 -9.88 -6.75 -5.15
C SER A 186 -10.21 -5.86 -6.36
N ILE A 187 -11.47 -5.90 -6.82
CA ILE A 187 -11.94 -5.13 -7.98
C ILE A 187 -11.88 -3.64 -7.67
N SER A 188 -12.39 -3.22 -6.51
CA SER A 188 -12.36 -1.81 -6.10
C SER A 188 -10.93 -1.28 -5.98
N THR A 189 -10.00 -2.08 -5.44
CA THR A 189 -8.58 -1.70 -5.35
C THR A 189 -7.96 -1.54 -6.73
N PHE A 190 -8.23 -2.47 -7.65
CA PHE A 190 -7.75 -2.39 -9.03
C PHE A 190 -8.26 -1.13 -9.75
N LEU A 191 -9.56 -0.82 -9.62
CA LEU A 191 -10.14 0.40 -10.21
C LEU A 191 -9.47 1.68 -9.67
N LEU A 192 -9.21 1.75 -8.37
CA LEU A 192 -8.50 2.89 -7.77
C LEU A 192 -7.04 2.98 -8.21
N ASP A 193 -6.35 1.86 -8.37
CA ASP A 193 -4.98 1.82 -8.89
C ASP A 193 -4.91 2.31 -10.34
N VAL A 194 -5.88 1.92 -11.18
CA VAL A 194 -6.01 2.45 -12.55
C VAL A 194 -6.25 3.96 -12.53
N ILE A 195 -7.18 4.45 -11.69
CA ILE A 195 -7.44 5.89 -11.54
C ILE A 195 -6.15 6.62 -11.14
N TYR A 196 -5.41 6.09 -10.16
CA TYR A 196 -4.16 6.68 -9.69
C TYR A 196 -3.11 6.77 -10.81
N ILE A 197 -2.93 5.71 -11.60
CA ILE A 197 -2.03 5.69 -12.76
C ILE A 197 -2.43 6.74 -13.80
N LEU A 198 -3.73 6.82 -14.14
CA LEU A 198 -4.24 7.77 -15.13
C LEU A 198 -4.01 9.23 -14.69
N LEU A 199 -4.23 9.52 -13.41
CA LEU A 199 -3.98 10.83 -12.82
C LEU A 199 -2.50 11.23 -12.93
N LEU A 200 -1.59 10.34 -12.53
CA LEU A 200 -0.14 10.57 -12.63
C LEU A 200 0.33 10.79 -14.08
N LYS A 201 -0.19 9.98 -15.02
CA LYS A 201 0.17 10.09 -16.44
C LYS A 201 -0.30 11.41 -17.05
N THR A 202 -1.54 11.80 -16.79
CA THR A 202 -2.14 13.03 -17.31
C THR A 202 -1.38 14.26 -16.81
N TYR A 203 -1.03 14.28 -15.53
CA TYR A 203 -0.22 15.37 -14.95
C TYR A 203 1.17 15.46 -15.57
N THR A 204 1.84 14.31 -15.75
CA THR A 204 3.18 14.27 -16.37
C THR A 204 3.16 14.84 -17.79
N VAL A 205 2.15 14.49 -18.60
CA VAL A 205 1.98 15.01 -19.96
C VAL A 205 1.77 16.53 -19.95
N ASN A 206 0.90 17.03 -19.08
CA ASN A 206 0.59 18.46 -18.98
C ASN A 206 1.81 19.29 -18.57
N VAL A 207 2.63 18.80 -17.63
CA VAL A 207 3.88 19.46 -17.22
C VAL A 207 4.87 19.53 -18.37
N ILE A 208 5.04 18.45 -19.14
CA ILE A 208 5.93 18.43 -20.32
C ILE A 208 5.45 19.42 -21.39
N HIS A 209 4.15 19.45 -21.67
CA HIS A 209 3.56 20.37 -22.63
C HIS A 209 3.78 21.83 -22.23
N LYS A 210 3.51 22.18 -20.97
CA LYS A 210 3.72 23.54 -20.44
C LYS A 210 5.20 23.96 -20.49
N LYS A 211 6.12 23.03 -20.24
CA LYS A 211 7.56 23.30 -20.33
C LYS A 211 7.99 23.57 -21.79
N LYS A 212 7.46 22.81 -22.76
CA LYS A 212 7.74 23.02 -24.19
C LYS A 212 7.16 24.33 -24.71
N SER A 213 5.92 24.70 -24.33
CA SER A 213 5.31 25.96 -24.78
C SER A 213 6.01 27.19 -24.19
N GLY A 214 6.47 27.14 -22.94
CA GLY A 214 7.26 28.22 -22.33
C GLY A 214 8.71 28.33 -22.81
N LEU A 215 9.25 27.28 -23.46
CA LEU A 215 10.55 27.30 -24.12
C LEU A 215 10.47 27.82 -25.57
N LEU A 216 9.31 27.74 -26.22
CA LEU A 216 9.05 28.30 -27.54
C LEU A 216 8.63 29.78 -27.50
N SER A 217 8.38 30.33 -26.31
CA SER A 217 8.01 31.74 -26.09
C SER A 217 9.18 32.61 -25.59
N LYS A 218 10.41 32.11 -25.62
CA LYS A 218 11.65 32.82 -25.32
C LYS A 218 12.58 32.74 -26.52
#